data_AF-A0A527XMB5-F1
#
_entry.id   AF-A0A527XMB5-F1
#
_cell.length_a   1.000
_cell.length_b   1.000
_cell.length_c   1.000
_cell.angle_alpha   90.00
_cell.angle_beta   90.00
_cell.angle_gamma   90.00
#
_symmetry.space_group_name_H-M   'P 1'
#
loop_
_entity.id
_entity.type
_entity.pdbx_description
1 polymer ?
#
loop_
_entity_poly.entity_id
_entity_poly.type
_entity_poly.pdbx_seq_one_letter_code
_entity_poly.pdbx_strand_id
1 'polypeptide(L)'
;RERGASARVVMTSAAQEFVTTLSVGALSADHVFTELFDRKNEHDVGHIRLSREADLLVVAPATADLMAKLANGHANDLASTVLLATDKKVVMA
;
A
#
# COMPACT_ATOMS: atom_id res chain seq x y z
N ARG A 1 -4.60 7.10 13.74
CA ARG A 1 -4.17 6.61 15.07
C ARG A 1 -4.93 7.25 16.22
N GLU A 2 -5.03 8.58 16.32
CA GLU A 2 -5.75 9.26 17.43
C GLU A 2 -7.19 8.77 17.64
N ARG A 3 -7.83 8.29 16.57
CA ARG A 3 -9.19 7.70 16.60
C ARG A 3 -9.22 6.17 16.73
N GLY A 4 -8.12 5.54 17.17
CA GLY A 4 -8.03 4.10 17.43
C GLY A 4 -7.69 3.20 16.23
N ALA A 5 -7.63 3.74 15.01
CA ALA A 5 -7.25 2.96 13.82
C ALA A 5 -5.73 2.72 13.74
N SER A 6 -5.33 1.48 13.47
CA SER A 6 -3.99 1.10 12.98
C SER A 6 -3.92 1.30 11.47
N ALA A 7 -2.74 1.68 10.97
CA ALA A 7 -2.53 1.91 9.54
C ALA A 7 -1.17 1.35 9.13
N ARG A 8 -1.19 0.38 8.21
CA ARG A 8 0.00 -0.11 7.52
C ARG A 8 0.07 0.59 6.19
N VAL A 9 1.23 1.18 5.90
CA VAL A 9 1.35 2.08 4.75
C VAL A 9 2.15 1.42 3.64
N VAL A 10 1.63 1.51 2.42
CA VAL A 10 2.32 1.18 1.19
C VAL A 10 2.58 2.48 0.43
N MET A 11 3.82 2.72 0.01
CA MET A 11 4.18 3.87 -0.82
C MET A 11 4.64 3.41 -2.19
N THR A 12 4.13 4.05 -3.25
CA THR A 12 4.68 3.88 -4.59
C THR A 12 6.01 4.61 -4.70
N SER A 13 6.83 4.28 -5.71
CA SER A 13 8.06 5.03 -5.99
C SER A 13 7.77 6.52 -6.24
N ALA A 14 6.69 6.83 -6.96
CA ALA A 14 6.26 8.20 -7.19
C ALA A 14 5.88 8.94 -5.89
N ALA A 15 5.21 8.27 -4.94
CA ALA A 15 4.85 8.88 -3.65
C ALA A 15 6.10 9.25 -2.82
N GLN A 16 7.16 8.45 -2.93
CA GLN A 16 8.43 8.67 -2.20
C GLN A 16 9.18 9.94 -2.67
N GLU A 17 8.92 10.40 -3.90
CA GLU A 17 9.47 11.68 -4.40
C GLU A 17 8.80 12.91 -3.77
N PHE A 18 7.61 12.76 -3.18
CA PHE A 18 6.87 13.87 -2.54
C PHE A 18 6.94 13.82 -1.02
N VAL A 19 6.90 12.62 -0.43
CA VAL A 19 6.94 12.41 1.02
C VAL A 19 7.93 11.30 1.33
N THR A 20 8.78 11.50 2.34
CA THR A 20 9.78 10.49 2.68
C THR A 20 9.19 9.31 3.46
N THR A 21 9.70 8.11 3.21
CA THR A 21 9.36 6.88 3.93
C THR A 21 9.56 7.04 5.44
N LEU A 22 10.60 7.76 5.87
CA LEU A 22 10.89 8.02 7.28
C LEU A 22 9.78 8.87 7.94
N SER A 23 9.34 9.94 7.29
CA SER A 23 8.28 10.81 7.80
C SER A 23 6.97 10.05 7.94
N VAL A 24 6.62 9.23 6.95
CA VAL A 24 5.41 8.40 7.00
C VAL A 24 5.51 7.34 8.10
N GLY A 25 6.65 6.66 8.23
CA GLY A 25 6.88 5.65 9.26
C GLY A 25 6.79 6.21 10.68
N ALA A 26 7.28 7.43 10.89
CA ALA A 26 7.15 8.11 12.18
C ALA A 26 5.67 8.38 12.55
N LEU A 27 4.82 8.72 11.57
CA LEU A 27 3.39 9.01 11.78
C LEU A 27 2.54 7.74 11.92
N SER A 28 2.83 6.71 11.12
CA SER A 28 2.16 5.41 11.21
C SER A 28 2.58 4.62 12.46
N ALA A 29 3.77 4.92 13.00
CA ALA A 29 4.43 4.13 14.05
C ALA A 29 4.56 2.65 13.66
N ASP A 30 4.78 2.39 12.37
CA ASP A 30 4.89 1.05 11.79
C ASP A 30 5.81 1.09 10.55
N HIS A 31 6.21 -0.09 10.08
CA HIS A 31 6.95 -0.25 8.85
C HIS A 31 6.15 0.26 7.65
N VAL A 32 6.85 0.94 6.74
CA VAL A 32 6.31 1.42 5.47
C VAL A 32 6.85 0.54 4.36
N PHE A 33 5.94 -0.08 3.61
CA PHE A 33 6.29 -0.99 2.54
C PHE A 33 6.40 -0.22 1.22
N THR A 34 7.45 -0.47 0.45
CA THR A 34 7.75 0.28 -0.78
C THR A 34 7.89 -0.62 -2.00
N GLU A 35 8.51 -1.78 -1.84
CA GLU A 35 8.88 -2.66 -2.95
C GLU A 35 8.08 -3.95 -2.97
N LEU A 36 7.72 -4.40 -4.18
CA LEU A 36 7.00 -5.67 -4.37
C LEU A 36 7.87 -6.88 -4.00
N PHE A 37 9.17 -6.78 -4.29
CA PHE A 37 10.18 -7.82 -4.07
C PHE A 37 11.24 -7.31 -3.10
N ASP A 38 10.89 -7.28 -1.81
CA ASP A 38 11.85 -6.96 -0.76
C ASP A 38 12.28 -8.24 -0.05
N ARG A 39 13.55 -8.62 -0.24
CA ARG A 39 14.17 -9.81 0.36
C ARG A 39 14.06 -9.86 1.89
N LYS A 40 13.95 -8.71 2.56
CA LYS A 40 13.78 -8.67 4.03
C LYS A 40 12.34 -9.01 4.45
N ASN A 41 11.38 -8.80 3.55
CA ASN A 41 9.95 -8.94 3.78
C ASN A 41 9.34 -10.14 3.00
N GLU A 42 10.10 -10.81 2.14
CA GLU A 42 9.69 -11.90 1.25
C GLU A 42 9.41 -13.24 1.93
N HIS A 43 9.75 -13.41 3.22
CA HIS A 43 9.52 -14.68 3.93
C HIS A 43 8.04 -15.06 4.08
N ASP A 44 7.13 -14.11 3.88
CA ASP A 44 5.68 -14.32 3.73
C ASP A 44 5.23 -13.44 2.57
N VAL A 45 4.61 -14.00 1.52
CA VAL A 45 4.11 -13.27 0.33
C VAL A 45 3.47 -11.92 0.70
N GLY A 46 4.28 -10.85 0.64
CA GLY A 46 4.01 -9.62 1.38
C GLY A 46 2.71 -8.94 0.97
N HIS A 47 2.43 -8.94 -0.34
CA HIS A 47 1.21 -8.33 -0.88
C HIS A 47 -0.07 -9.08 -0.50
N ILE A 48 -0.04 -10.42 -0.44
CA ILE A 48 -1.20 -11.22 -0.01
C ILE A 48 -1.49 -10.99 1.47
N ARG A 49 -0.43 -11.01 2.31
CA ARG A 49 -0.59 -10.79 3.75
C ARG A 49 -1.10 -9.39 4.05
N LEU A 50 -0.53 -8.36 3.42
CA LEU A 50 -0.98 -6.97 3.54
C LEU A 50 -2.46 -6.82 3.18
N SER A 51 -2.88 -7.46 2.09
CA SER A 51 -4.28 -7.48 1.66
C SER A 51 -5.21 -8.18 2.67
N ARG A 52 -4.82 -9.36 3.17
CA ARG A 52 -5.66 -10.18 4.07
C ARG A 52 -5.81 -9.60 5.46
N GLU A 53 -4.76 -8.98 5.99
CA GLU A 53 -4.75 -8.41 7.34
C GLU A 53 -5.43 -7.04 7.42
N ALA A 54 -5.76 -6.43 6.28
CA ALA A 54 -6.50 -5.19 6.24
C ALA A 54 -8.02 -5.43 6.33
N ASP A 55 -8.72 -4.61 7.09
CA ASP A 55 -10.19 -4.54 7.08
C ASP A 55 -10.73 -3.64 5.94
N LEU A 56 -9.91 -2.67 5.51
CA LEU A 56 -10.20 -1.67 4.49
C LEU A 56 -8.90 -1.22 3.82
N LEU A 57 -8.93 -1.04 2.49
CA LEU A 57 -7.85 -0.38 1.75
C LEU A 57 -8.28 1.04 1.38
N VAL A 58 -7.39 2.01 1.65
CA VAL A 58 -7.59 3.42 1.28
C VAL A 58 -6.43 3.85 0.40
N VAL A 59 -6.73 4.34 -0.79
CA VAL A 59 -5.75 4.96 -1.69
C VAL A 59 -5.97 6.46 -1.65
N ALA A 60 -5.00 7.19 -1.08
CA ALA A 60 -5.03 8.63 -0.95
C ALA A 60 -3.60 9.20 -1.05
N PRO A 61 -3.26 9.95 -2.11
CA PRO A 61 -4.10 10.25 -3.27
C PRO A 61 -4.24 9.06 -4.24
N ALA A 62 -5.42 8.89 -4.82
CA ALA A 62 -5.73 7.99 -5.92
C ALA A 62 -5.32 8.62 -7.26
N THR A 63 -4.04 8.50 -7.60
CA THR A 63 -3.51 9.04 -8.86
C THR A 63 -4.16 8.35 -10.07
N ALA A 64 -4.24 9.08 -11.19
CA ALA A 64 -4.78 8.54 -12.44
C ALA A 64 -4.04 7.27 -12.90
N ASP A 65 -2.72 7.21 -12.72
CA ASP A 65 -1.89 6.04 -13.03
C ASP A 65 -2.32 4.81 -12.19
N LEU A 66 -2.46 4.97 -10.87
CA LEU A 66 -2.82 3.86 -10.00
C LEU A 66 -4.27 3.39 -10.25
N MET A 67 -5.19 4.31 -10.53
CA MET A 67 -6.55 3.97 -10.96
C MET A 67 -6.56 3.20 -12.28
N ALA A 68 -5.76 3.63 -13.27
CA ALA A 68 -5.65 2.94 -14.55
C ALA A 68 -5.05 1.54 -14.40
N LYS A 69 -4.02 1.38 -13.56
CA LYS A 69 -3.45 0.07 -13.23
C LYS A 69 -4.49 -0.87 -12.63
N LEU A 70 -5.24 -0.40 -11.64
CA LEU A 70 -6.30 -1.18 -11.01
C LEU A 70 -7.39 -1.58 -12.01
N ALA A 71 -7.88 -0.63 -12.81
CA ALA A 71 -8.95 -0.87 -13.77
C ALA A 71 -8.56 -1.86 -14.88
N ASN A 72 -7.27 -1.92 -15.25
CA ASN A 72 -6.77 -2.78 -16.33
C ASN A 72 -6.05 -4.05 -15.82
N GLY A 73 -6.00 -4.29 -14.51
CA GLY A 73 -5.40 -5.50 -13.95
C GLY A 73 -3.86 -5.52 -14.03
N HIS A 74 -3.20 -4.37 -13.97
CA HIS A 74 -1.73 -4.29 -13.93
C HIS A 74 -1.20 -4.41 -12.49
N ALA A 75 -0.36 -5.42 -12.23
CA ALA A 75 0.23 -5.72 -10.91
C ALA A 75 1.76 -5.66 -10.94
N ASN A 76 2.33 -4.51 -11.29
CA ASN A 76 3.78 -4.35 -11.50
C ASN A 76 4.51 -3.62 -10.37
N ASP A 77 3.77 -3.11 -9.37
CA ASP A 77 4.33 -2.54 -8.15
C ASP A 77 3.55 -3.06 -6.92
N LEU A 78 4.07 -2.82 -5.70
CA LEU A 78 3.46 -3.37 -4.49
C LEU A 78 2.02 -2.86 -4.29
N ALA A 79 1.78 -1.57 -4.51
CA ALA A 79 0.46 -0.96 -4.30
C ALA A 79 -0.60 -1.56 -5.23
N SER A 80 -0.31 -1.62 -6.53
CA SER A 80 -1.20 -2.23 -7.53
C SER A 80 -1.42 -3.71 -7.28
N THR A 81 -0.38 -4.45 -6.87
CA THR A 81 -0.49 -5.88 -6.55
C THR A 81 -1.35 -6.14 -5.32
N VAL A 82 -1.20 -5.35 -4.25
CA VAL A 82 -2.06 -5.44 -3.05
C VAL A 82 -3.51 -5.14 -3.40
N LEU A 83 -3.76 -4.12 -4.23
CA LEU A 83 -5.12 -3.75 -4.66
C LEU A 83 -5.79 -4.84 -5.49
N LEU A 84 -5.05 -5.52 -6.38
CA LEU A 84 -5.59 -6.61 -7.18
C LEU A 84 -5.74 -7.92 -6.40
N ALA A 85 -4.95 -8.10 -5.34
CA ALA A 85 -5.00 -9.28 -4.48
C ALA A 85 -6.07 -9.19 -3.38
N THR A 86 -6.83 -8.09 -3.28
CA THR A 86 -7.76 -7.86 -2.18
C THR A 86 -9.19 -8.30 -2.46
N ASP A 87 -9.82 -8.90 -1.45
CA ASP A 87 -11.26 -9.14 -1.35
C ASP A 87 -11.95 -8.11 -0.43
N LYS A 88 -11.20 -7.13 0.07
CA LYS A 88 -11.67 -6.09 1.00
C LYS A 88 -12.24 -4.90 0.24
N LYS A 89 -12.98 -4.05 0.97
CA LYS A 89 -13.45 -2.78 0.42
C LYS A 89 -12.26 -1.86 0.12
N VAL A 90 -12.31 -1.22 -1.05
CA VAL A 90 -11.31 -0.24 -1.48
C VAL A 90 -11.99 1.13 -1.59
N VAL A 91 -11.38 2.15 -1.00
CA VAL A 91 -11.79 3.56 -1.14
C VAL A 91 -10.68 4.31 -1.87
N MET A 92 -11.05 5.01 -2.94
CA MET A 92 -10.16 5.84 -3.76
C MET A 92 -10.48 7.31 -3.49
N ALA A 93 -9.48 8.12 -3.12
CA ALA A 93 -9.64 9.53 -2.77
C ALA A 93 -8.55 10.42 -3.38
#